data_AF-A0AAV2SBA5-F1
#
_entry.id   AF-A0AAV2SBA5-F1
#
_cell.length_a   1.000
_cell.length_b   1.000
_cell.length_c   1.000
_cell.angle_alpha   90.00
_cell.angle_beta   90.00
_cell.angle_gamma   90.00
#
_symmetry.space_group_name_H-M   'P 1'
#
loop_
_entity.id
_entity.type
_entity.pdbx_description
1 polymer ?
#
loop_
_entity_poly.entity_id
_entity_poly.type
_entity_poly.pdbx_seq_one_letter_code
_entity_poly.pdbx_strand_id
1 'polypeptide(L)'
;QLLNLLSHEELMQVLPRHLLVPRTFYMKLGTSLFIAGLARLDLLYSSHKVRFTLFCSSDLPISIVPTSEASSFYRSYLGTEMLGVPMGNEERIKQWPHLQPCNFTITGIGSKSAADVVLSSAGFIAVQGELDAPIDVRGWTPGSRGLYLRDPPMLPQAVTMRGKLKRGSVAYAQHKMRVPKI
;
A
#
# COMPACT_ATOMS: atom_id res chain seq x y z
N GLN A 1 -9.31 -12.58 -7.52
CA GLN A 1 -7.88 -12.61 -7.16
C GLN A 1 -7.06 -12.07 -8.33
N LEU A 2 -6.04 -11.26 -8.09
CA LEU A 2 -5.28 -10.54 -9.13
C LEU A 2 -4.17 -11.38 -9.80
N LEU A 3 -3.70 -12.46 -9.15
CA LEU A 3 -2.62 -13.31 -9.64
C LEU A 3 -2.82 -13.85 -11.06
N ASN A 4 -4.06 -14.17 -11.45
CA ASN A 4 -4.36 -14.73 -12.78
C ASN A 4 -4.16 -13.72 -13.94
N LEU A 5 -3.94 -12.44 -13.63
CA LEU A 5 -3.60 -11.41 -14.62
C LEU A 5 -2.07 -11.31 -14.87
N LEU A 6 -1.28 -11.89 -13.97
CA LEU A 6 0.15 -11.65 -13.92
C LEU A 6 0.92 -12.63 -14.80
N SER A 7 1.97 -12.12 -15.45
CA SER A 7 2.96 -12.97 -16.12
C SER A 7 3.83 -13.70 -15.07
N HIS A 8 4.61 -14.70 -15.51
CA HIS A 8 5.54 -15.39 -14.62
C HIS A 8 6.55 -14.43 -13.96
N GLU A 9 7.12 -13.51 -14.72
CA GLU A 9 8.08 -12.53 -14.21
C GLU A 9 7.46 -11.57 -13.19
N GLU A 10 6.22 -11.12 -13.44
CA GLU A 10 5.49 -10.28 -12.50
C GLU A 10 5.11 -11.04 -11.23
N LEU A 11 4.75 -12.32 -11.34
CA LEU A 11 4.51 -13.19 -10.18
C LEU A 11 5.76 -13.30 -9.31
N MET A 12 6.94 -13.39 -9.92
CA MET A 12 8.22 -13.42 -9.19
C MET A 12 8.51 -12.13 -8.42
N GLN A 13 7.97 -10.98 -8.86
CA GLN A 13 8.05 -9.72 -8.11
C GLN A 13 6.95 -9.61 -7.03
N VAL A 14 5.74 -10.06 -7.32
CA VAL A 14 4.57 -9.91 -6.43
C VAL A 14 4.62 -10.87 -5.25
N LEU A 15 5.04 -12.11 -5.49
CA LEU A 15 5.09 -13.13 -4.45
C LEU A 15 6.30 -12.93 -3.54
N PRO A 16 6.11 -12.83 -2.21
CA PRO A 16 7.23 -12.67 -1.30
C PRO A 16 8.14 -13.90 -1.29
N ARG A 17 9.39 -13.74 -1.74
CA ARG A 17 10.42 -14.80 -1.72
C ARG A 17 11.35 -14.71 -0.50
N HIS A 18 11.30 -13.57 0.19
CA HIS A 18 12.05 -13.29 1.40
C HIS A 18 11.10 -12.83 2.51
N LEU A 19 11.65 -12.72 3.73
CA LEU A 19 10.92 -12.18 4.86
C LEU A 19 10.31 -10.81 4.50
N LEU A 20 9.01 -10.67 4.70
CA LEU A 20 8.32 -9.39 4.53
C LEU A 20 8.81 -8.39 5.57
N VAL A 21 9.54 -7.38 5.11
CA VAL A 21 9.98 -6.25 5.95
C VAL A 21 8.94 -5.14 5.86
N PRO A 22 8.24 -4.81 6.95
CA PRO A 22 7.22 -3.76 6.91
C PRO A 22 7.83 -2.40 6.60
N ARG A 23 7.15 -1.63 5.75
CA ARG A 23 7.56 -0.25 5.40
C ARG A 23 6.50 0.72 5.89
N THR A 24 6.86 1.60 6.82
CA THR A 24 5.90 2.59 7.37
C THR A 24 6.11 3.96 6.76
N PHE A 25 5.01 4.62 6.43
CA PHE A 25 4.96 5.97 5.90
C PHE A 25 4.03 6.85 6.73
N TYR A 26 4.42 8.10 6.93
CA TYR A 26 3.56 9.15 7.45
C TYR A 26 2.69 9.69 6.33
N MET A 27 1.36 9.59 6.49
CA MET A 27 0.42 10.01 5.46
C MET A 27 -0.18 11.36 5.80
N LYS A 28 -0.13 12.27 4.82
CA LYS A 28 -0.82 13.55 4.89
C LYS A 28 -2.16 13.43 4.17
N LEU A 29 -3.16 14.17 4.65
CA LEU A 29 -4.43 14.30 3.96
C LEU A 29 -4.21 14.67 2.48
N GLY A 30 -4.92 14.00 1.57
CA GLY A 30 -4.76 14.24 0.12
C GLY A 30 -3.49 13.64 -0.48
N THR A 31 -2.95 12.56 0.11
CA THR A 31 -1.86 11.78 -0.48
C THR A 31 -2.30 10.35 -0.81
N SER A 32 -1.69 9.81 -1.86
CA SER A 32 -1.93 8.46 -2.39
C SER A 32 -0.65 7.66 -2.34
N LEU A 33 -0.72 6.43 -1.82
CA LEU A 33 0.37 5.46 -1.85
C LEU A 33 0.08 4.40 -2.92
N PHE A 34 1.00 4.21 -3.85
CA PHE A 34 0.98 3.15 -4.85
C PHE A 34 1.87 1.97 -4.43
N ILE A 35 1.38 0.76 -4.67
CA ILE A 35 2.18 -0.46 -4.65
C ILE A 35 2.22 -0.95 -6.10
N ALA A 36 3.31 -0.65 -6.79
CA ALA A 36 3.40 -0.86 -8.22
C ALA A 36 2.17 -0.26 -8.96
N GLY A 37 1.88 -0.72 -10.16
CA GLY A 37 0.63 -0.45 -10.87
C GLY A 37 -0.54 -1.33 -10.41
N LEU A 38 -0.37 -2.06 -9.31
CA LEU A 38 -1.31 -3.08 -8.81
C LEU A 38 -2.31 -2.56 -7.79
N ALA A 39 -1.91 -1.57 -7.00
CA ALA A 39 -2.73 -1.07 -5.93
C ALA A 39 -2.43 0.39 -5.61
N ARG A 40 -3.46 1.09 -5.14
CA ARG A 40 -3.37 2.47 -4.67
C ARG A 40 -4.22 2.61 -3.41
N LEU A 41 -3.74 3.33 -2.41
CA LEU A 41 -4.53 3.71 -1.23
C LEU A 41 -4.45 5.21 -1.01
N ASP A 42 -5.61 5.86 -1.04
CA ASP A 42 -5.75 7.30 -0.81
C ASP A 42 -6.13 7.57 0.64
N LEU A 43 -5.54 8.59 1.25
CA LEU A 43 -6.02 9.17 2.49
C LEU A 43 -6.95 10.35 2.17
N LEU A 44 -8.27 10.10 2.26
CA LEU A 44 -9.30 11.06 1.90
C LEU A 44 -9.69 11.99 3.05
N TYR A 45 -9.64 11.48 4.28
CA TYR A 45 -9.94 12.25 5.48
C TYR A 45 -9.18 11.70 6.68
N SER A 46 -8.70 12.62 7.54
CA SER A 46 -8.30 12.35 8.92
C SER A 46 -8.13 13.68 9.64
N SER A 47 -8.60 13.77 10.89
CA SER A 47 -8.35 14.93 11.76
C SER A 47 -6.92 14.94 12.33
N HIS A 48 -6.22 13.80 12.26
CA HIS A 48 -4.93 13.59 12.93
C HIS A 48 -3.91 12.85 12.06
N LYS A 49 -2.73 12.60 12.65
CA LYS A 49 -1.61 11.91 12.02
C LYS A 49 -1.99 10.45 11.72
N VAL A 50 -1.88 10.05 10.45
CA VAL A 50 -2.10 8.68 10.00
C VAL A 50 -0.78 8.06 9.56
N ARG A 51 -0.62 6.76 9.85
CA ARG A 51 0.51 5.97 9.35
C ARG A 51 -0.01 4.78 8.58
N PHE A 52 0.59 4.58 7.41
CA PHE A 52 0.40 3.38 6.61
C PHE A 52 1.62 2.48 6.80
N THR A 53 1.42 1.27 7.28
CA THR A 53 2.46 0.24 7.35
C THR A 53 2.18 -0.83 6.32
N LEU A 54 3.02 -0.85 5.30
CA LEU A 54 2.87 -1.69 4.13
C LEU A 54 3.53 -3.06 4.32
N PHE A 55 2.79 -4.10 3.95
CA PHE A 55 3.24 -5.49 3.89
C PHE A 55 3.06 -6.03 2.48
N CYS A 56 4.13 -5.97 1.70
CA CYS A 56 4.19 -6.48 0.33
C CYS A 56 5.63 -6.89 0.00
N SER A 57 5.81 -7.57 -1.13
CA SER A 57 7.14 -7.92 -1.64
C SER A 57 8.06 -6.69 -1.70
N SER A 58 9.31 -6.86 -1.31
CA SER A 58 10.35 -5.80 -1.39
C SER A 58 10.65 -5.39 -2.82
N ASP A 59 10.37 -6.27 -3.78
CA ASP A 59 10.68 -6.10 -5.20
C ASP A 59 9.66 -5.17 -5.89
N LEU A 60 8.54 -4.87 -5.24
CA LEU A 60 7.54 -3.94 -5.76
C LEU A 60 7.91 -2.47 -5.45
N PRO A 61 7.95 -1.60 -6.48
CA PRO A 61 8.21 -0.18 -6.29
C PRO A 61 7.04 0.50 -5.56
N ILE A 62 7.39 1.47 -4.70
CA ILE A 62 6.43 2.25 -3.91
C ILE A 62 6.56 3.71 -4.30
N SER A 63 5.43 4.33 -4.63
CA SER A 63 5.35 5.76 -4.96
C SER A 63 4.31 6.43 -4.07
N ILE A 64 4.61 7.63 -3.61
CA ILE A 64 3.65 8.45 -2.85
C ILE A 64 3.53 9.79 -3.56
N VAL A 65 2.31 10.15 -3.94
CA VAL A 65 2.00 11.35 -4.72
C VAL A 65 0.79 12.08 -4.16
N PRO A 66 0.59 13.37 -4.47
CA PRO A 66 -0.66 14.06 -4.21
C PRO A 66 -1.84 13.32 -4.86
N THR A 67 -2.96 13.19 -4.16
CA THR A 67 -4.14 12.48 -4.67
C THR A 67 -4.73 13.15 -5.91
N SER A 68 -4.58 14.48 -6.03
CA SER A 68 -4.93 15.26 -7.21
C SER A 68 -4.17 14.84 -8.47
N GLU A 69 -2.94 14.34 -8.33
CA GLU A 69 -2.06 13.92 -9.43
C GLU A 69 -2.04 12.41 -9.62
N ALA A 70 -2.56 11.64 -8.67
CA ALA A 70 -2.43 10.19 -8.67
C ALA A 70 -3.02 9.52 -9.93
N SER A 71 -4.09 10.08 -10.52
CA SER A 71 -4.67 9.56 -11.76
C SER A 71 -3.80 9.86 -13.00
N SER A 72 -3.16 11.03 -13.07
CA SER A 72 -2.22 11.35 -14.17
C SER A 72 -0.93 10.57 -14.00
N PHE A 73 -0.39 10.50 -12.78
CA PHE A 73 0.76 9.67 -12.43
C PHE A 73 0.56 8.22 -12.87
N TYR A 74 -0.57 7.61 -12.52
CA TYR A 74 -0.86 6.23 -12.92
C TYR A 74 -0.84 6.07 -14.44
N ARG A 75 -1.53 6.95 -15.19
CA ARG A 75 -1.57 6.87 -16.66
C ARG A 75 -0.20 7.05 -17.30
N SER A 76 0.63 7.95 -16.80
CA SER A 76 1.94 8.26 -17.39
C SER A 76 3.00 7.20 -17.10
N TYR A 77 2.90 6.51 -15.97
CA TYR A 77 3.95 5.60 -15.49
C TYR A 77 3.57 4.12 -15.52
N LEU A 78 2.33 3.77 -15.90
CA LEU A 78 1.93 2.37 -16.03
C LEU A 78 2.75 1.67 -17.12
N GLY A 79 3.33 0.51 -16.82
CA GLY A 79 4.25 -0.20 -17.72
C GLY A 79 5.71 0.25 -17.63
N THR A 80 6.02 1.28 -16.85
CA THR A 80 7.40 1.74 -16.60
C THR A 80 7.94 1.18 -15.29
N GLU A 81 9.26 1.28 -15.08
CA GLU A 81 9.92 0.89 -13.83
C GLU A 81 9.37 1.60 -12.58
N MET A 82 8.79 2.80 -12.71
CA MET A 82 8.20 3.51 -11.57
C MET A 82 6.99 2.78 -10.98
N LEU A 83 6.23 2.07 -11.82
CA LEU A 83 5.09 1.27 -11.37
C LEU A 83 5.36 -0.23 -11.47
N GLY A 84 6.43 -0.70 -12.13
CA GLY A 84 6.97 -2.06 -12.08
C GLY A 84 6.09 -3.19 -12.65
N VAL A 85 4.82 -3.25 -12.26
CA VAL A 85 3.81 -4.24 -12.64
C VAL A 85 2.50 -3.53 -12.97
N PRO A 86 1.81 -3.84 -14.08
CA PRO A 86 2.20 -4.80 -15.10
C PRO A 86 3.47 -4.36 -15.83
N MET A 87 4.28 -5.35 -16.21
CA MET A 87 5.36 -5.21 -17.16
C MET A 87 4.81 -5.38 -18.58
N GLY A 88 5.53 -4.90 -19.58
CA GLY A 88 5.28 -5.23 -20.98
C GLY A 88 4.98 -4.04 -21.86
N ASN A 89 4.64 -4.35 -23.11
CA ASN A 89 4.43 -3.38 -24.18
C ASN A 89 3.05 -2.70 -24.09
N GLU A 90 2.83 -1.70 -24.95
CA GLU A 90 1.56 -0.95 -25.00
C GLU A 90 0.32 -1.84 -25.17
N GLU A 91 0.42 -2.95 -25.89
CA GLU A 91 -0.69 -3.89 -26.11
C GLU A 91 -1.13 -4.55 -24.80
N ARG A 92 -0.17 -4.95 -23.96
CA ARG A 92 -0.46 -5.49 -22.62
C ARG A 92 -1.09 -4.44 -21.72
N ILE A 93 -0.59 -3.21 -21.77
CA ILE A 93 -1.14 -2.10 -20.98
C ILE A 93 -2.58 -1.78 -21.39
N LYS A 94 -2.91 -1.84 -22.68
CA LYS A 94 -4.29 -1.66 -23.18
C LYS A 94 -5.27 -2.72 -22.66
N GLN A 95 -4.79 -3.95 -22.43
CA GLN A 95 -5.61 -5.05 -21.90
C GLN A 95 -5.64 -5.08 -20.37
N TRP A 96 -4.79 -4.30 -19.70
CA TRP A 96 -4.71 -4.28 -18.25
C TRP A 96 -5.96 -3.65 -17.64
N PRO A 97 -6.65 -4.32 -16.68
CA PRO A 97 -7.86 -3.76 -16.11
C PRO A 97 -7.60 -2.46 -15.36
N HIS A 98 -8.45 -1.46 -15.60
CA HIS A 98 -8.36 -0.19 -14.88
C HIS A 98 -8.51 -0.37 -13.37
N LEU A 99 -7.83 0.50 -12.62
CA LEU A 99 -8.04 0.61 -11.19
C LEU A 99 -9.48 1.06 -10.90
N GLN A 100 -10.18 0.29 -10.06
CA GLN A 100 -11.51 0.65 -9.57
C GLN A 100 -11.48 0.82 -8.05
N PRO A 101 -12.22 1.82 -7.53
CA PRO A 101 -12.13 2.19 -6.13
C PRO A 101 -13.06 1.38 -5.22
N CYS A 102 -12.70 1.29 -3.94
CA CYS A 102 -13.59 0.97 -2.83
C CYS A 102 -13.25 1.88 -1.64
N ASN A 103 -14.27 2.47 -1.02
CA ASN A 103 -14.11 3.37 0.12
C ASN A 103 -14.24 2.59 1.43
N PHE A 104 -13.44 2.97 2.42
CA PHE A 104 -13.51 2.43 3.77
C PHE A 104 -13.39 3.57 4.79
N THR A 105 -14.06 3.40 5.92
CA THR A 105 -13.93 4.26 7.10
C THR A 105 -13.36 3.41 8.23
N ILE A 106 -12.32 3.92 8.89
CA ILE A 106 -11.59 3.24 9.96
C ILE A 106 -11.55 4.16 11.17
N THR A 107 -11.84 3.63 12.35
CA THR A 107 -11.67 4.37 13.61
C THR A 107 -10.31 4.05 14.21
N GLY A 108 -9.49 5.07 14.42
CA GLY A 108 -8.17 4.91 15.01
C GLY A 108 -8.22 4.42 16.46
N ILE A 109 -7.24 3.60 16.85
CA ILE A 109 -7.14 3.01 18.20
C ILE A 109 -5.90 3.50 18.97
N GLY A 110 -5.32 4.62 18.53
CA GLY A 110 -4.12 5.20 19.14
C GLY A 110 -2.84 4.54 18.65
N SER A 111 -2.12 3.83 19.53
CA SER A 111 -0.72 3.44 19.26
C SER A 111 -0.52 2.29 18.26
N LYS A 112 -1.57 1.53 17.96
CA LYS A 112 -1.55 0.33 17.11
C LYS A 112 -2.33 0.55 15.81
N SER A 113 -2.10 -0.31 14.82
CA SER A 113 -2.95 -0.33 13.63
C SER A 113 -4.37 -0.76 14.01
N ALA A 114 -5.36 -0.04 13.49
CA ALA A 114 -6.78 -0.26 13.73
C ALA A 114 -7.38 -1.30 12.77
N ALA A 115 -6.94 -1.30 11.52
CA ALA A 115 -7.39 -2.24 10.50
C ALA A 115 -6.35 -2.40 9.39
N ASP A 116 -6.49 -3.43 8.57
CA ASP A 116 -5.72 -3.61 7.33
C ASP A 116 -6.62 -3.36 6.12
N VAL A 117 -6.15 -2.54 5.18
CA VAL A 117 -6.71 -2.49 3.83
C VAL A 117 -5.99 -3.53 2.99
N VAL A 118 -6.68 -4.61 2.65
CA VAL A 118 -6.13 -5.70 1.83
C VAL A 118 -6.26 -5.32 0.37
N LEU A 119 -5.16 -5.38 -0.38
CA LEU A 119 -5.02 -4.87 -1.74
C LEU A 119 -4.74 -6.03 -2.71
N SER A 120 -5.57 -7.08 -2.63
CA SER A 120 -5.40 -8.30 -3.41
C SER A 120 -4.05 -8.99 -3.16
N SER A 121 -3.47 -9.61 -4.18
CA SER A 121 -2.14 -10.22 -4.11
C SER A 121 -0.98 -9.22 -4.00
N ALA A 122 -1.23 -7.92 -4.14
CA ALA A 122 -0.18 -6.91 -3.97
C ALA A 122 0.24 -6.75 -2.48
N GLY A 123 -0.54 -7.27 -1.55
CA GLY A 123 -0.29 -7.22 -0.11
C GLY A 123 -1.38 -6.49 0.65
N PHE A 124 -1.04 -5.90 1.80
CA PHE A 124 -1.97 -5.11 2.60
C PHE A 124 -1.28 -3.93 3.27
N ILE A 125 -2.07 -2.92 3.62
CA ILE A 125 -1.63 -1.75 4.35
C ILE A 125 -2.34 -1.70 5.69
N ALA A 126 -1.59 -1.84 6.77
CA ALA A 126 -2.09 -1.63 8.13
C ALA A 126 -2.19 -0.12 8.40
N VAL A 127 -3.39 0.35 8.74
CA VAL A 127 -3.69 1.76 8.99
C VAL A 127 -3.69 2.02 10.48
N GLN A 128 -2.83 2.95 10.92
CA GLN A 128 -2.83 3.46 12.29
C GLN A 128 -3.24 4.93 12.30
N GLY A 129 -4.13 5.30 13.21
CA GLY A 129 -4.43 6.69 13.53
C GLY A 129 -4.66 6.87 15.03
N GLU A 130 -4.85 8.13 15.43
CA GLU A 130 -5.09 8.50 16.83
C GLU A 130 -6.39 7.89 17.38
N LEU A 131 -6.51 7.79 18.69
CA LEU A 131 -7.67 7.18 19.35
C LEU A 131 -8.96 7.92 18.97
N ASP A 132 -9.99 7.15 18.60
CA ASP A 132 -11.32 7.61 18.20
C ASP A 132 -11.35 8.55 16.97
N ALA A 133 -10.22 8.68 16.26
CA ALA A 133 -10.13 9.51 15.08
C ALA A 133 -10.71 8.77 13.86
N PRO A 134 -11.71 9.34 13.15
CA PRO A 134 -12.20 8.77 11.91
C PRO A 134 -11.19 9.00 10.79
N ILE A 135 -10.96 7.95 10.00
CA ILE A 135 -10.01 7.92 8.89
C ILE A 135 -10.75 7.37 7.67
N ASP A 136 -10.95 8.21 6.65
CA ASP A 136 -11.52 7.76 5.40
C ASP A 136 -10.41 7.49 4.39
N VAL A 137 -10.45 6.29 3.82
CA VAL A 137 -9.51 5.85 2.81
C VAL A 137 -10.24 5.32 1.59
N ARG A 138 -9.59 5.41 0.44
CA ARG A 138 -10.06 4.79 -0.80
C ARG A 138 -8.98 3.91 -1.38
N GLY A 139 -9.23 2.61 -1.34
CA GLY A 139 -8.38 1.63 -1.98
C GLY A 139 -8.74 1.51 -3.46
N TRP A 140 -7.76 1.17 -4.28
CA TRP A 140 -7.96 0.87 -5.69
C TRP A 140 -7.15 -0.36 -6.08
N THR A 141 -7.76 -1.25 -6.85
CA THR A 141 -7.08 -2.40 -7.47
C THR A 141 -7.68 -2.62 -8.88
N PRO A 142 -6.97 -3.32 -9.79
CA PRO A 142 -7.50 -3.68 -11.10
C PRO A 142 -8.86 -4.38 -11.00
N GLY A 143 -9.90 -3.72 -11.51
CA GLY A 143 -11.30 -4.20 -11.40
C GLY A 143 -11.83 -4.38 -9.98
N SER A 144 -11.27 -3.66 -8.99
CA SER A 144 -11.62 -3.75 -7.56
C SER A 144 -11.43 -5.17 -6.96
N ARG A 145 -10.59 -6.01 -7.59
CA ARG A 145 -10.46 -7.43 -7.24
C ARG A 145 -9.68 -7.65 -5.96
N GLY A 146 -10.30 -8.26 -4.95
CA GLY A 146 -9.64 -8.66 -3.71
C GLY A 146 -9.31 -7.47 -2.80
N LEU A 147 -10.00 -6.35 -3.00
CA LEU A 147 -9.94 -5.18 -2.15
C LEU A 147 -10.98 -5.28 -1.04
N TYR A 148 -10.56 -5.32 0.22
CA TYR A 148 -11.47 -5.35 1.37
C TYR A 148 -10.78 -4.85 2.65
N LEU A 149 -11.58 -4.51 3.65
CA LEU A 149 -11.11 -4.15 4.98
C LEU A 149 -11.03 -5.40 5.86
N ARG A 150 -9.91 -5.57 6.55
CA ARG A 150 -9.72 -6.61 7.58
C ARG A 150 -9.58 -5.95 8.95
N ASP A 151 -10.55 -6.22 9.80
CA ASP A 151 -10.65 -5.76 11.19
C ASP A 151 -11.05 -6.96 12.07
N PRO A 152 -10.21 -7.42 13.01
CA PRO A 152 -8.94 -6.82 13.44
C PRO A 152 -7.78 -7.03 12.45
N PRO A 153 -6.74 -6.19 12.48
CA PRO A 153 -5.57 -6.33 11.61
C PRO A 153 -4.69 -7.51 12.03
N MET A 154 -3.93 -8.07 11.09
CA MET A 154 -3.06 -9.22 11.34
C MET A 154 -1.91 -8.89 12.29
N LEU A 155 -1.30 -7.72 12.13
CA LEU A 155 -0.09 -7.32 12.84
C LEU A 155 -0.25 -5.93 13.47
N PRO A 156 -1.17 -5.77 14.44
CA PRO A 156 -1.53 -4.45 15.01
C PRO A 156 -0.33 -3.71 15.60
N GLN A 157 0.65 -4.44 16.14
CA GLN A 157 1.82 -3.89 16.79
C GLN A 157 2.95 -3.50 15.83
N ALA A 158 2.91 -3.93 14.56
CA ALA A 158 4.03 -3.70 13.66
C ALA A 158 4.34 -2.21 13.51
N VAL A 159 3.34 -1.34 13.47
CA VAL A 159 3.55 0.12 13.39
C VAL A 159 4.43 0.63 14.54
N THR A 160 4.37 0.06 15.74
CA THR A 160 5.18 0.46 16.91
C THR A 160 6.66 0.11 16.78
N MET A 161 6.98 -0.86 15.93
CA MET A 161 8.34 -1.35 15.67
C MET A 161 9.11 -0.48 14.65
N ARG A 162 8.43 0.49 14.03
CA ARG A 162 9.00 1.40 13.03
C ARG A 162 10.20 2.18 13.58
N GLY A 163 11.16 2.50 12.71
CA GLY A 163 12.27 3.39 13.05
C GLY A 163 11.84 4.85 13.21
N LYS A 164 12.81 5.77 13.29
CA LYS A 164 12.54 7.23 13.29
C LYS A 164 12.09 7.71 11.90
N LEU A 165 11.33 8.79 11.84
CA LEU A 165 10.97 9.43 10.56
C LEU A 165 12.26 9.93 9.88
N LYS A 166 12.46 9.60 8.60
CA LYS A 166 13.63 10.07 7.85
C LYS A 166 13.48 11.57 7.57
N ARG A 167 14.54 12.34 7.83
CA ARG A 167 14.54 13.80 7.62
C ARG A 167 14.23 14.12 6.15
N GLY A 168 13.29 15.04 5.93
CA GLY A 168 12.89 15.46 4.57
C GLY A 168 12.04 14.45 3.80
N SER A 169 11.57 13.36 4.44
CA SER A 169 10.75 12.33 3.79
C SER A 169 9.51 11.99 4.63
N VAL A 170 8.55 11.32 4.00
CA VAL A 170 7.39 10.69 4.66
C VAL A 170 7.71 9.28 5.16
N ALA A 171 8.83 8.69 4.73
CA ALA A 171 9.20 7.32 5.08
C ALA A 171 9.84 7.24 6.47
N TYR A 172 9.47 6.21 7.23
CA TYR A 172 10.18 5.85 8.46
C TYR A 172 11.41 4.99 8.14
N ALA A 173 12.40 5.02 9.03
CA ALA A 173 13.53 4.09 9.01
C ALA A 173 13.06 2.66 9.29
N GLN A 174 13.92 1.70 8.96
CA GLN A 174 13.61 0.27 9.01
C GLN A 174 13.08 -0.14 10.39
N HIS A 175 12.14 -1.08 10.38
CA HIS A 175 11.60 -1.66 11.60
C HIS A 175 12.68 -2.43 12.35
N LYS A 176 12.63 -2.40 13.68
CA LYS A 176 13.54 -3.18 14.54
C LYS A 176 13.17 -4.66 14.52
N MET A 177 13.43 -5.34 13.41
CA MET A 177 13.16 -6.77 13.27
C MET A 177 14.23 -7.57 14.03
N ARG A 178 13.81 -8.38 15.01
CA ARG A 178 14.71 -9.36 15.63
C ARG A 178 14.57 -10.66 14.85
N VAL A 179 15.52 -10.94 13.97
CA VAL A 179 15.63 -12.27 13.33
C VAL A 179 16.19 -13.21 14.40
N PRO A 180 15.46 -14.25 14.84
CA PRO A 180 16.05 -15.26 15.71
C PRO A 180 17.26 -15.84 15.00
N LYS A 181 18.42 -15.90 15.68
CA LYS A 181 19.52 -16.74 15.20
C LYS A 181 19.03 -18.18 15.38
N ILE A 182 18.82 -18.86 14.27
CA ILE A 182 18.57 -20.31 14.21
C ILE A 182 19.93 -21.00 14.30
#